data_AF-A0AAN8J6B8-F1
#
_entry.id   AF-A0AAN8J6B8-F1
#
_cell.length_a   1.000
_cell.length_b   1.000
_cell.length_c   1.000
_cell.angle_alpha   90.00
_cell.angle_beta   90.00
_cell.angle_gamma   90.00
#
_symmetry.space_group_name_H-M   'P 1'
#
loop_
_entity.id
_entity.type
_entity.pdbx_description
1 polymer ?
#
loop_
_entity_poly.entity_id
_entity_poly.type
_entity_poly.pdbx_seq_one_letter_code
_entity_poly.pdbx_strand_id
1 'polypeptide(L)'
;MVLADRGFPIAEELMIKGASLYIPPGARGMEQMTKDNVLKTKKVANLRIHVERAINRMKWFRILSQTLPISMAPLIDDILTVCAIIVNLYPPLVQ
;
A
#
# COMPACT_ATOMS: atom_id res chain seq x y z
N MET A 1 -12.21 1.88 -1.05
CA MET A 1 -11.26 1.94 -2.19
C MET A 1 -9.94 1.36 -1.72
N VAL A 2 -9.41 0.37 -2.45
CA VAL A 2 -8.13 -0.29 -2.18
C VAL A 2 -7.16 0.09 -3.29
N LEU A 3 -5.95 0.52 -2.93
CA LEU A 3 -4.87 0.76 -3.88
C LEU A 3 -4.07 -0.53 -4.05
N ALA A 4 -3.82 -0.94 -5.29
CA ALA A 4 -2.97 -2.08 -5.60
C ALA A 4 -2.00 -1.75 -6.73
N ASP A 5 -0.87 -2.47 -6.74
CA ASP A 5 0.07 -2.42 -7.84
C ASP A 5 -0.52 -3.08 -9.10
N ARG A 6 0.13 -2.80 -10.23
CA ARG A 6 -0.22 -3.47 -11.49
C ARG A 6 0.02 -4.97 -11.37
N GLY A 7 -0.96 -5.76 -11.82
CA GLY A 7 -0.86 -7.23 -11.81
C GLY A 7 -1.57 -7.91 -10.63
N PHE A 8 -2.29 -7.16 -9.79
CA PHE A 8 -3.17 -7.71 -8.75
C PHE A 8 -4.63 -7.73 -9.24
N PRO A 9 -5.16 -8.86 -9.78
CA PRO A 9 -6.50 -8.94 -10.36
C PRO A 9 -7.58 -9.13 -9.28
N ILE A 10 -7.53 -8.39 -8.18
CA ILE A 10 -8.42 -8.59 -7.01
C ILE A 10 -9.73 -7.79 -7.09
N ALA A 11 -10.13 -7.37 -8.29
CA ALA A 11 -11.23 -6.44 -8.47
C ALA A 11 -12.59 -7.09 -8.14
N GLU A 12 -12.75 -8.37 -8.49
CA GLU A 12 -13.98 -9.13 -8.28
C GLU A 12 -14.19 -9.45 -6.79
N GLU A 13 -13.13 -9.89 -6.10
CA GLU A 13 -13.20 -10.16 -4.66
C GLU A 13 -13.51 -8.90 -3.85
N LEU A 14 -12.94 -7.76 -4.26
CA LEU A 14 -13.24 -6.48 -3.63
C LEU A 14 -14.67 -6.03 -3.89
N MET A 15 -15.20 -6.26 -5.09
CA MET A 15 -16.59 -5.93 -5.43
C MET A 15 -17.58 -6.70 -4.56
N ILE A 16 -17.33 -7.99 -4.30
CA ILE A 16 -18.14 -8.81 -3.38
C ILE A 16 -18.14 -8.21 -1.96
N LYS A 17 -17.05 -7.56 -1.56
CA LYS A 17 -16.90 -6.87 -0.25
C LYS A 17 -17.39 -5.42 -0.25
N GLY A 18 -17.98 -4.93 -1.35
CA GLY A 18 -18.41 -3.53 -1.49
C GLY A 18 -17.27 -2.52 -1.60
N ALA A 19 -16.06 -2.97 -1.98
CA ALA A 19 -14.88 -2.15 -2.14
C ALA A 19 -14.49 -2.02 -3.64
N SER A 20 -13.93 -0.87 -4.00
CA SER A 20 -13.39 -0.63 -5.35
C SER A 20 -11.87 -0.77 -5.37
N LEU A 21 -11.32 -1.37 -6.43
CA LEU A 21 -9.88 -1.44 -6.70
C LEU A 21 -9.44 -0.21 -7.52
N TYR A 22 -8.36 0.43 -7.09
CA TYR A 22 -7.71 1.50 -7.83
C TYR A 22 -6.26 1.10 -8.13
N ILE A 23 -5.92 0.99 -9.43
CA ILE A 23 -4.56 0.73 -9.90
C ILE A 23 -4.01 2.01 -10.53
N PRO A 24 -2.90 2.58 -10.03
CA PRO A 24 -2.34 3.81 -10.58
C PRO A 24 -1.96 3.67 -12.07
N PRO A 25 -2.27 4.66 -12.91
CA PRO A 25 -1.77 4.71 -14.27
C PRO A 25 -0.24 4.85 -14.24
N GLY A 26 0.44 4.08 -15.08
CA GLY A 26 1.90 4.10 -15.18
C GLY A 26 2.36 5.10 -16.23
N ALA A 27 3.61 5.54 -16.08
CA ALA A 27 4.14 6.73 -16.75
C ALA A 27 4.45 6.60 -18.25
N ARG A 28 4.16 5.49 -18.92
CA ARG A 28 4.56 5.29 -20.33
C ARG A 28 3.48 5.72 -21.31
N GLY A 29 3.80 6.72 -22.15
CA GLY A 29 3.13 6.98 -23.42
C GLY A 29 1.89 7.88 -23.38
N MET A 30 1.64 8.61 -22.29
CA MET A 30 0.46 9.48 -22.21
C MET A 30 0.76 10.85 -22.83
N GLU A 31 -0.07 11.27 -23.80
CA GLU A 31 -0.19 12.67 -24.22
C GLU A 31 -0.40 13.60 -23.00
N GLN A 32 -0.13 14.90 -23.16
CA GLN A 32 -0.25 15.88 -22.08
C GLN A 32 -1.55 15.71 -21.29
N MET A 33 -1.43 15.39 -20.00
CA MET A 33 -2.59 15.17 -19.14
C MET A 33 -3.42 16.46 -19.02
N THR A 34 -4.73 16.36 -19.18
CA THR A 34 -5.67 17.45 -18.90
C THR A 34 -5.63 17.85 -17.42
N LYS A 35 -5.96 19.12 -17.12
CA LYS A 35 -5.88 19.68 -15.75
C LYS A 35 -6.64 18.83 -14.71
N ASP A 36 -7.81 18.31 -15.06
CA ASP A 36 -8.61 17.45 -14.17
C ASP A 36 -7.96 16.10 -13.90
N ASN A 37 -7.32 15.50 -14.91
CA ASN A 37 -6.59 14.25 -14.75
C ASN A 37 -5.33 14.45 -13.89
N VAL A 38 -4.65 15.59 -14.02
CA VAL A 38 -3.52 15.95 -13.15
C VAL A 38 -3.97 16.07 -11.69
N LEU A 39 -5.09 16.72 -11.41
CA LEU A 39 -5.64 16.84 -10.05
C LEU A 39 -5.99 15.48 -9.43
N LYS A 40 -6.63 14.59 -10.19
CA LYS A 40 -6.97 13.23 -9.74
C LYS A 40 -5.71 12.41 -9.46
N THR A 41 -4.74 12.41 -10.38
CA THR A 41 -3.48 11.69 -10.22
C THR A 41 -2.66 12.23 -9.06
N LYS A 42 -2.66 13.56 -8.82
CA LYS A 42 -1.98 14.18 -7.68
C LYS A 42 -2.55 13.70 -6.34
N LYS A 43 -3.88 13.62 -6.20
CA LYS A 43 -4.53 13.11 -4.97
C LYS A 43 -4.14 11.66 -4.70
N VAL A 44 -4.16 10.83 -5.73
CA VAL A 44 -3.77 9.42 -5.65
C VAL A 44 -2.28 9.27 -5.32
N ALA A 45 -1.42 10.06 -5.96
CA ALA A 45 0.02 10.05 -5.69
C ALA A 45 0.31 10.44 -4.23
N ASN A 46 -0.39 11.44 -3.68
CA ASN A 46 -0.27 11.80 -2.28
C ASN A 46 -0.67 10.64 -1.35
N LEU A 47 -1.78 9.95 -1.64
CA LEU A 47 -2.19 8.76 -0.87
C LEU A 47 -1.14 7.65 -0.94
N ARG A 48 -0.55 7.43 -2.13
CA ARG A 48 0.52 6.44 -2.32
C ARG A 48 1.77 6.76 -1.49
N ILE A 49 2.15 8.03 -1.38
CA ILE A 49 3.27 8.46 -0.53
C ILE A 49 3.03 8.04 0.93
N HIS A 50 1.79 8.18 1.43
CA HIS A 50 1.47 7.76 2.80
C HIS A 50 1.59 6.25 2.99
N VAL A 51 1.11 5.46 2.02
CA VAL A 51 1.25 3.98 2.03
C VAL A 51 2.72 3.57 2.00
N GLU A 52 3.52 4.15 1.11
CA GLU A 52 4.96 3.83 1.00
C GLU A 52 5.73 4.22 2.28
N ARG A 53 5.38 5.35 2.92
CA ARG A 53 5.95 5.73 4.22
C ARG A 53 5.59 4.75 5.33
N ALA A 54 4.34 4.27 5.39
CA ALA A 54 3.92 3.26 6.36
C ALA A 54 4.69 1.95 6.15
N ILE A 55 4.81 1.48 4.90
CA ILE A 55 5.60 0.29 4.55
C ILE A 55 7.07 0.48 4.95
N ASN A 56 7.65 1.66 4.71
CA ASN A 56 9.02 1.94 5.12
C ASN A 56 9.22 1.86 6.63
N ARG A 57 8.25 2.32 7.44
CA ARG A 57 8.30 2.15 8.90
C ARG A 57 8.14 0.68 9.30
N MET A 58 7.27 -0.08 8.64
CA MET A 58 7.17 -1.53 8.90
C MET A 58 8.50 -2.25 8.65
N LYS A 59 9.28 -1.81 7.66
CA LYS A 59 10.62 -2.36 7.38
C LYS A 59 11.66 -2.04 8.46
N TRP A 60 11.38 -1.17 9.43
CA TRP A 60 12.28 -0.96 10.58
C TRP A 60 12.36 -2.20 11.47
N PHE A 61 11.31 -3.02 11.48
CA PHE A 61 11.32 -4.29 12.19
C PHE A 61 12.14 -5.31 11.40
N ARG A 62 13.32 -5.68 11.91
CA ARG A 62 14.22 -6.64 11.27
C ARG A 62 13.54 -7.98 10.96
N ILE A 63 12.56 -8.38 11.76
CA ILE A 63 11.75 -9.59 11.55
C ILE A 63 10.97 -9.57 10.22
N LEU A 64 10.61 -8.38 9.71
CA LEU A 64 9.94 -8.20 8.42
C LEU A 64 10.91 -7.90 7.26
N SER A 65 12.15 -7.52 7.59
CA SER A 65 13.18 -7.14 6.60
C SER A 65 14.23 -8.22 6.37
N GLN A 66 14.20 -9.32 7.13
CA GLN A 66 15.11 -10.46 7.01
C GLN A 66 14.34 -11.72 6.62
N THR A 67 15.06 -12.73 6.12
CA THR A 67 14.48 -14.04 5.80
C THR A 67 13.92 -14.67 7.07
N LEU A 68 12.62 -14.94 7.08
CA LEU A 68 11.94 -15.62 8.17
C LEU A 68 12.22 -17.14 8.12
N PRO A 69 12.56 -17.77 9.25
CA PRO A 69 12.62 -19.22 9.35
C PRO A 69 11.26 -19.85 9.03
N ILE A 70 11.26 -21.01 8.37
CA ILE A 70 10.03 -21.75 8.01
C ILE A 70 9.20 -22.09 9.27
N SER A 71 9.86 -22.34 10.41
CA SER A 71 9.19 -22.57 11.69
C SER A 71 8.33 -21.40 12.16
N MET A 72 8.60 -20.18 11.70
CA MET A 72 7.84 -18.97 12.04
C MET A 72 6.80 -18.60 10.98
N ALA A 73 6.72 -19.33 9.87
CA ALA A 73 5.74 -19.07 8.81
C ALA A 73 4.28 -19.06 9.32
N PRO A 74 3.84 -19.95 10.24
CA PRO A 74 2.48 -19.91 10.78
C PRO A 74 2.17 -18.65 11.59
N LEU A 75 3.19 -17.92 12.05
CA LEU A 75 3.06 -16.72 12.89
C LEU A 75 3.16 -15.42 12.08
N ILE A 76 3.33 -15.50 10.76
CA ILE A 76 3.64 -14.32 9.95
C ILE A 76 2.52 -13.29 9.97
N ASP A 77 1.27 -13.74 10.00
CA ASP A 77 0.10 -12.87 10.08
C ASP A 77 0.05 -12.10 11.41
N ASP A 78 0.33 -12.79 12.52
CA ASP A 78 0.43 -12.17 13.85
C ASP A 78 1.59 -11.19 13.93
N ILE A 79 2.77 -11.57 13.41
CA ILE A 79 3.95 -10.70 13.38
C ILE A 79 3.67 -9.43 12.58
N LEU A 80 3.07 -9.55 11.39
CA LEU A 80 2.68 -8.42 10.56
C LEU A 80 1.67 -7.52 11.27
N THR A 81 0.66 -8.12 11.90
CA THR A 81 -0.40 -7.38 12.61
C THR A 81 0.18 -6.59 13.78
N VAL A 82 1.01 -7.22 14.60
CA VAL A 82 1.66 -6.54 15.73
C VAL A 82 2.58 -5.42 15.25
N CYS A 83 3.41 -5.66 14.23
CA CYS A 83 4.27 -4.61 13.68
C CYS A 83 3.43 -3.44 13.13
N ALA A 84 2.34 -3.70 12.42
CA ALA A 84 1.46 -2.68 11.88
C ALA A 84 0.78 -1.85 12.98
N ILE A 85 0.33 -2.50 14.07
CA ILE A 85 -0.23 -1.81 15.25
C ILE A 85 0.82 -0.86 15.84
N ILE A 86 2.06 -1.32 16.02
CA ILE A 86 3.13 -0.48 16.55
C ILE A 86 3.42 0.69 15.60
N VAL A 87 3.48 0.46 14.28
CA VAL A 87 3.62 1.53 13.28
C VAL A 87 2.52 2.58 13.36
N ASN A 88 1.28 2.15 13.60
CA ASN A 88 0.12 3.03 13.75
C ASN A 88 0.16 3.87 15.04
N LEU A 89 0.87 3.42 16.07
CA LEU A 89 1.04 4.15 17.33
C LEU A 89 2.18 5.18 17.28
N TYR A 90 3.05 5.13 16.27
CA TYR A 90 4.08 6.16 16.08
C TYR A 90 3.47 7.51 15.67
N PRO A 91 4.22 8.62 15.81
CA PRO A 91 3.78 9.94 15.37
C PRO A 91 3.26 9.95 13.93
N PRO A 92 2.34 10.85 13.57
CA PRO A 92 1.71 10.89 12.25
C PRO A 92 2.71 10.73 11.10
N LEU A 93 2.31 10.00 10.05
CA LEU A 93 3.11 9.84 8.83
C LEU A 93 3.19 11.13 7.98
N VAL A 94 2.46 12.16 8.40
CA VAL A 94 2.20 13.41 7.70
C VAL A 94 2.27 14.55 8.71
N GLN A 95 3.02 15.61 8.38
CA GLN A 95 2.90 16.92 9.02
C GLN A 95 1.92 17.78 8.21
#